data_AF-A0A836TAX5-F1
#
_entry.id   AF-A0A836TAX5-F1
#
_cell.length_a   1.000
_cell.length_b   1.000
_cell.length_c   1.000
_cell.angle_alpha   90.00
_cell.angle_beta   90.00
_cell.angle_gamma   90.00
#
_symmetry.space_group_name_H-M   'P 1'
#
loop_
_entity.id
_entity.type
_entity.pdbx_description
1 polymer ?
#
loop_
_entity_poly.entity_id
_entity_poly.type
_entity_poly.pdbx_seq_one_letter_code
_entity_poly.pdbx_strand_id
1 'polypeptide(L)'
;MELPDKNGLEVIKEIMGKKPTRILVISAYTTEDADLTLQALELGALGFITKPTTFGASIQQIEEEIKQKVQEIINVPKFKILINKEKAKRNKQSFESIDKIRITDYSANEDTKYILIGASTGGPRLIEKIAKTLPENYPYPICVVQHMPPNFTKKFAERLNSISKLNVVEANNGEEVVKGKIIIGKGGWHLHFSKREIDKTIVCKLSPNTKSFPKSPITFNGDKP
;
A
#
# COMPACT_ATOMS: atom_id res chain seq x y z
N MET A 1 17.20 5.76 -10.04
CA MET A 1 16.16 6.28 -10.96
C MET A 1 16.71 7.48 -11.73
N GLU A 2 17.77 7.25 -12.52
CA GLU A 2 18.57 8.30 -13.15
C GLU A 2 18.51 8.14 -14.66
N LEU A 3 18.24 9.24 -15.36
CA LEU A 3 18.32 9.32 -16.81
C LEU A 3 19.51 10.22 -17.16
N PRO A 4 20.20 9.99 -18.28
CA PRO A 4 21.16 10.95 -18.78
C PRO A 4 20.43 12.30 -18.91
N ASP A 5 20.91 13.30 -18.17
CA ASP A 5 20.43 14.70 -18.13
C ASP A 5 19.20 15.04 -17.27
N LYS A 6 18.41 14.07 -16.77
CA LYS A 6 17.20 14.37 -15.96
C LYS A 6 16.94 13.36 -14.84
N ASN A 7 16.37 13.85 -13.74
CA ASN A 7 15.88 12.97 -12.68
C ASN A 7 14.57 12.27 -13.11
N GLY A 8 14.45 10.96 -12.90
CA GLY A 8 13.26 10.20 -13.28
C GLY A 8 11.96 10.73 -12.66
N LEU A 9 12.00 11.28 -11.45
CA LEU A 9 10.83 11.90 -10.81
C LEU A 9 10.36 13.17 -11.53
N GLU A 10 11.29 13.99 -11.98
CA GLU A 10 10.98 15.20 -12.75
C GLU A 10 10.31 14.86 -14.07
N VAL A 11 10.80 13.81 -14.75
CA VAL A 11 10.21 13.30 -15.98
C VAL A 11 8.77 12.83 -15.75
N ILE A 12 8.51 12.08 -14.67
CA ILE A 12 7.16 11.64 -14.32
C ILE A 12 6.24 12.85 -14.10
N LYS A 13 6.71 13.83 -13.32
CA LYS A 13 5.97 15.07 -13.05
C LYS A 13 5.68 15.86 -14.33
N GLU A 14 6.65 15.96 -15.24
CA GLU A 14 6.51 16.65 -16.53
C GLU A 14 5.51 15.95 -17.44
N ILE A 15 5.62 14.62 -17.60
CA ILE A 15 4.70 13.81 -18.41
C ILE A 15 3.29 13.93 -17.86
N MET A 16 3.10 13.73 -16.55
CA MET A 16 1.79 13.86 -15.91
C MET A 16 1.23 15.28 -15.98
N GLY A 17 2.09 16.30 -15.96
CA GLY A 17 1.70 17.70 -16.12
C GLY A 17 1.23 18.04 -17.53
N LYS A 18 1.96 17.58 -18.57
CA LYS A 18 1.66 17.88 -19.98
C LYS A 18 0.59 16.95 -20.54
N LYS A 19 0.82 15.64 -20.48
CA LYS A 19 -0.04 14.60 -21.06
C LYS A 19 -0.08 13.38 -20.12
N PRO A 20 -1.02 13.35 -19.16
CA PRO A 20 -1.17 12.22 -18.24
C PRO A 20 -1.15 10.88 -18.96
N THR A 21 -0.13 10.08 -18.66
CA THR A 21 0.20 8.84 -19.36
C THR A 21 0.37 7.71 -18.33
N ARG A 22 0.10 6.47 -18.76
CA ARG A 22 0.34 5.30 -17.91
C ARG A 22 1.85 5.12 -17.77
N ILE A 23 2.35 5.27 -16.56
CA ILE A 23 3.78 5.12 -16.26
C ILE A 23 3.94 3.93 -15.32
N LEU A 24 4.82 3.00 -15.71
CA LEU A 24 5.31 1.91 -14.90
C LEU A 24 6.78 2.16 -14.61
N VAL A 25 7.15 2.18 -13.34
CA VAL A 25 8.53 2.46 -12.91
C VAL A 25 9.31 1.16 -12.82
N ILE A 26 10.58 1.15 -13.22
CA ILE A 26 11.47 0.01 -13.01
C ILE A 26 12.55 0.45 -12.02
N SER A 27 12.61 -0.20 -10.86
CA SER A 27 13.40 0.25 -9.71
C SER A 27 14.25 -0.87 -9.13
N ALA A 28 15.42 -0.61 -8.54
CA ALA A 28 16.22 -1.68 -7.95
C ALA A 28 15.74 -2.07 -6.53
N TYR A 29 16.37 -3.09 -5.94
CA TYR A 29 16.01 -3.62 -4.62
C TYR A 29 16.74 -2.91 -3.46
N THR A 30 16.95 -1.59 -3.56
CA THR A 30 17.62 -0.80 -2.52
C THR A 30 16.60 -0.01 -1.70
N THR A 31 16.98 0.43 -0.49
CA THR A 31 16.13 1.29 0.35
C THR A 31 15.94 2.67 -0.26
N GLU A 32 16.98 3.23 -0.89
CA GLU A 32 16.92 4.51 -1.58
C GLU A 32 15.97 4.45 -2.79
N ASP A 33 16.06 3.39 -3.58
CA ASP A 33 15.17 3.17 -4.72
C ASP A 33 13.72 2.94 -4.27
N ALA A 34 13.48 2.36 -3.09
CA ALA A 34 12.14 2.23 -2.54
C ALA A 34 11.51 3.60 -2.25
N ASP A 35 12.25 4.53 -1.64
CA ASP A 35 11.78 5.89 -1.37
C ASP A 35 11.48 6.66 -2.67
N LEU A 36 12.38 6.57 -3.66
CA LEU A 36 12.15 7.17 -4.98
C LEU A 36 10.94 6.55 -5.69
N THR A 37 10.72 5.24 -5.55
CA THR A 37 9.59 4.55 -6.18
C THR A 37 8.26 4.98 -5.58
N LEU A 38 8.20 5.13 -4.25
CA LEU A 38 7.02 5.64 -3.57
C LEU A 38 6.70 7.07 -4.04
N GLN A 39 7.73 7.94 -4.16
CA GLN A 39 7.56 9.27 -4.74
C GLN A 39 7.08 9.24 -6.19
N ALA A 40 7.60 8.33 -7.00
CA ALA A 40 7.15 8.16 -8.38
C ALA A 40 5.67 7.78 -8.47
N LEU A 41 5.21 6.89 -7.56
CA LEU A 41 3.80 6.54 -7.42
C LEU A 41 2.97 7.75 -7.02
N GLU A 42 3.43 8.62 -6.13
CA GLU A 42 2.72 9.87 -5.81
C GLU A 42 2.57 10.76 -7.03
N LEU A 43 3.68 10.99 -7.75
CA LEU A 43 3.74 11.93 -8.87
C LEU A 43 2.92 11.50 -10.08
N GLY A 44 2.73 10.21 -10.30
CA GLY A 44 2.09 9.78 -11.53
C GLY A 44 1.93 8.30 -11.71
N ALA A 45 2.95 7.56 -11.30
CA ALA A 45 3.10 6.18 -11.71
C ALA A 45 1.93 5.32 -11.22
N LEU A 46 1.58 4.34 -12.04
CA LEU A 46 0.50 3.41 -11.74
C LEU A 46 1.01 2.19 -10.98
N GLY A 47 2.29 1.87 -11.12
CA GLY A 47 2.95 0.76 -10.45
C GLY A 47 4.45 0.81 -10.67
N PHE A 48 5.12 -0.22 -10.18
CA PHE A 48 6.53 -0.44 -10.43
C PHE A 48 6.85 -1.93 -10.57
N ILE A 49 8.05 -2.21 -11.08
CA ILE A 49 8.68 -3.53 -11.15
C ILE A 49 10.07 -3.42 -10.55
N THR A 50 10.51 -4.46 -9.85
CA THR A 50 11.89 -4.54 -9.37
C THR A 50 12.84 -5.02 -10.46
N LYS A 51 13.97 -4.34 -10.64
CA LYS A 51 15.06 -4.82 -11.49
C LYS A 51 15.54 -6.17 -10.96
N PRO A 52 15.75 -7.16 -11.84
CA PRO A 52 16.31 -8.43 -11.42
C PRO A 52 17.75 -8.22 -10.97
N THR A 53 18.03 -8.52 -9.70
CA THR A 53 19.37 -8.39 -9.10
C THR A 53 20.12 -9.72 -9.01
N THR A 54 19.43 -10.85 -9.17
CA THR A 54 20.02 -12.20 -9.05
C THR A 54 20.40 -12.76 -10.43
N PHE A 55 21.67 -13.06 -10.61
CA PHE A 55 22.13 -13.97 -11.67
C PHE A 55 21.49 -15.35 -11.43
N GLY A 56 20.49 -15.71 -12.23
CA GLY A 56 19.76 -16.99 -12.10
C GLY A 56 18.25 -16.89 -11.90
N ALA A 57 17.69 -15.68 -11.72
CA ALA A 57 16.25 -15.50 -11.93
C ALA A 57 15.92 -15.87 -13.39
N SER A 58 14.95 -16.75 -13.62
CA SER A 58 14.67 -17.16 -14.99
C SER A 58 14.13 -15.94 -15.75
N ILE A 59 14.71 -15.66 -16.92
CA ILE A 59 14.27 -14.56 -17.78
C ILE A 59 12.76 -14.65 -18.04
N GLN A 60 12.22 -15.88 -18.08
CA GLN A 60 10.78 -16.13 -18.21
C GLN A 60 9.95 -15.56 -17.04
N GLN A 61 10.40 -15.69 -15.79
CA GLN A 61 9.67 -15.16 -14.62
C GLN A 61 9.59 -13.63 -14.65
N ILE A 62 10.68 -12.97 -15.04
CA ILE A 62 10.74 -11.51 -15.16
C ILE A 62 9.84 -11.06 -16.32
N GLU A 63 9.87 -11.80 -17.44
CA GLU A 63 8.99 -11.52 -18.59
C GLU A 63 7.51 -11.65 -18.22
N GLU A 64 7.14 -12.70 -17.47
CA GLU A 64 5.78 -12.90 -16.95
C GLU A 64 5.35 -11.77 -16.02
N GLU A 65 6.22 -11.36 -15.08
CA GLU A 65 5.95 -10.24 -14.16
C GLU A 65 5.73 -8.92 -14.93
N ILE A 66 6.58 -8.62 -15.91
CA ILE A 66 6.45 -7.44 -16.77
C ILE A 66 5.14 -7.50 -17.55
N LYS A 67 4.83 -8.61 -18.21
CA LYS A 67 3.60 -8.79 -18.97
C LYS A 67 2.38 -8.58 -18.08
N GLN A 68 2.37 -9.19 -16.90
CA GLN A 68 1.27 -9.05 -15.94
C GLN A 68 1.08 -7.59 -15.53
N LYS A 69 2.15 -6.91 -15.11
CA LYS A 69 2.07 -5.50 -14.67
C LYS A 69 1.66 -4.55 -15.79
N VAL A 70 2.16 -4.77 -17.01
CA VAL A 70 1.76 -4.01 -18.19
C VAL A 70 0.27 -4.21 -18.49
N GLN A 71 -0.23 -5.44 -18.44
CA GLN A 71 -1.67 -5.71 -18.63
C GLN A 71 -2.52 -5.03 -17.54
N GLU A 72 -2.11 -5.10 -16.27
CA GLU A 72 -2.78 -4.44 -15.15
C GLU A 72 -2.90 -2.92 -15.38
N ILE A 73 -1.82 -2.26 -15.82
CA ILE A 73 -1.86 -0.79 -16.01
C ILE A 73 -2.65 -0.37 -17.25
N ILE A 74 -2.62 -1.14 -18.34
CA ILE A 74 -3.35 -0.83 -19.58
C ILE A 74 -4.87 -0.77 -19.30
N ASN A 75 -5.35 -1.67 -18.44
CA ASN A 75 -6.75 -1.75 -18.05
C ASN A 75 -7.21 -0.59 -17.15
N VAL A 76 -6.28 0.22 -16.60
CA VAL A 76 -6.64 1.44 -15.86
C VAL A 76 -7.21 2.47 -16.84
N PRO A 77 -8.49 2.89 -16.72
CA PRO A 77 -9.09 3.82 -17.67
C PRO A 77 -8.38 5.18 -17.69
N LYS A 78 -8.12 5.75 -18.88
CA LYS A 78 -7.42 7.03 -19.03
C LYS A 78 -8.08 8.17 -18.24
N PHE A 79 -9.41 8.17 -18.12
CA PHE A 79 -10.11 9.20 -17.35
C PHE A 79 -9.75 9.18 -15.86
N LYS A 80 -9.44 8.03 -15.26
CA LYS A 80 -8.98 7.96 -13.85
C LYS A 80 -7.61 8.64 -13.67
N ILE A 81 -6.80 8.67 -14.72
CA ILE A 81 -5.50 9.36 -14.75
C ILE A 81 -5.70 10.87 -14.97
N LEU A 82 -6.68 11.26 -15.79
CA LEU A 82 -7.00 12.65 -16.13
C LEU A 82 -7.73 13.42 -15.00
N ILE A 83 -8.71 12.79 -14.33
CA ILE A 83 -9.46 13.39 -13.22
C ILE A 83 -8.54 13.82 -12.07
N ASN A 84 -7.39 13.18 -11.91
CA ASN A 84 -6.39 13.54 -10.91
C ASN A 84 -5.79 14.94 -11.13
N LYS A 85 -5.68 15.43 -12.38
CA LYS A 85 -5.13 16.76 -12.68
C LYS A 85 -6.10 17.88 -12.27
N GLU A 86 -7.40 17.67 -12.47
CA GLU A 86 -8.44 18.64 -12.14
C GLU A 86 -8.81 18.61 -10.65
N LYS A 87 -8.87 17.42 -10.02
CA LYS A 87 -9.13 17.30 -8.59
C LYS A 87 -7.96 17.74 -7.72
N ALA A 88 -6.69 17.58 -8.13
CA ALA A 88 -5.56 18.09 -7.34
C ALA A 88 -5.60 19.63 -7.18
N LYS A 89 -6.13 20.36 -8.18
CA LYS A 89 -6.37 21.81 -8.08
C LYS A 89 -7.60 22.17 -7.24
N ARG A 90 -8.69 21.39 -7.33
CA ARG A 90 -9.94 21.65 -6.58
C ARG A 90 -9.92 21.17 -5.11
N ASN A 91 -9.18 20.11 -4.80
CA ASN A 91 -9.21 19.48 -3.47
C ASN A 91 -8.48 20.26 -2.37
N LYS A 92 -7.67 21.27 -2.70
CA LYS A 92 -7.03 22.10 -1.67
C LYS A 92 -8.06 22.88 -0.83
N GLN A 93 -9.24 23.16 -1.39
CA GLN A 93 -10.36 23.84 -0.70
C GLN A 93 -11.39 22.89 -0.05
N SER A 94 -11.52 21.65 -0.52
CA SER A 94 -12.52 20.70 0.04
C SER A 94 -12.00 19.89 1.22
N PHE A 95 -10.68 19.77 1.39
CA PHE A 95 -10.10 19.11 2.57
C PHE A 95 -10.27 19.93 3.86
N GLU A 96 -10.30 21.27 3.78
CA GLU A 96 -10.66 22.15 4.92
C GLU A 96 -12.14 22.00 5.32
N SER A 97 -12.99 21.42 4.47
CA SER A 97 -14.41 21.18 4.76
C SER A 97 -14.67 19.80 5.41
N ILE A 98 -13.64 18.95 5.54
CA ILE A 98 -13.74 17.61 6.17
C ILE A 98 -13.81 17.71 7.70
N ASP A 99 -13.56 18.89 8.27
CA ASP A 99 -13.80 19.20 9.70
C ASP A 99 -15.28 19.04 10.12
N LYS A 100 -16.18 18.78 9.17
CA LYS A 100 -17.59 18.43 9.41
C LYS A 100 -17.95 16.99 9.01
N ILE A 101 -17.00 16.04 8.95
CA ILE A 101 -17.39 14.65 9.18
C ILE A 101 -17.99 14.67 10.58
N ARG A 102 -19.31 14.43 10.69
CA ARG A 102 -19.96 14.21 11.98
C ARG A 102 -19.13 13.13 12.68
N ILE A 103 -18.33 13.55 13.65
CA ILE A 103 -17.72 12.68 14.64
C ILE A 103 -18.92 12.15 15.40
N THR A 104 -19.60 11.16 14.84
CA THR A 104 -20.47 10.31 15.64
C THR A 104 -19.51 9.72 16.64
N ASP A 105 -19.70 10.02 17.93
CA ASP A 105 -18.95 9.41 19.01
C ASP A 105 -18.84 7.92 18.70
N TYR A 106 -17.65 7.50 18.29
CA TYR A 106 -17.44 6.13 17.87
C TYR A 106 -17.41 5.29 19.15
N SER A 107 -18.59 4.96 19.66
CA SER A 107 -18.73 3.99 20.74
C SER A 107 -18.36 2.64 20.16
N ALA A 108 -17.29 2.04 20.70
CA ALA A 108 -16.97 0.66 20.39
C ALA A 108 -18.16 -0.21 20.81
N ASN A 109 -18.88 -0.79 19.87
CA ASN A 109 -19.74 -1.94 20.18
C ASN A 109 -18.84 -3.09 20.64
N GLU A 110 -19.38 -3.97 21.48
CA GLU A 110 -18.69 -5.17 22.00
C GLU A 110 -18.13 -6.06 20.87
N ASP A 111 -18.73 -5.99 19.68
CA ASP A 111 -18.19 -6.58 18.45
C ASP A 111 -17.12 -5.70 17.81
N THR A 112 -15.85 -5.99 18.11
CA THR A 112 -14.71 -5.36 17.44
C THR A 112 -14.71 -5.72 15.95
N LYS A 113 -14.98 -4.72 15.09
CA LYS A 113 -14.90 -4.87 13.63
C LYS A 113 -13.47 -4.59 13.16
N TYR A 114 -13.05 -5.30 12.11
CA TYR A 114 -11.74 -5.16 11.48
C TYR A 114 -11.90 -4.71 10.03
N ILE A 115 -11.04 -3.80 9.57
CA ILE A 115 -10.99 -3.40 8.17
C ILE A 115 -9.81 -4.10 7.51
N LEU A 116 -10.08 -4.91 6.49
CA LEU A 116 -9.05 -5.54 5.67
C LEU A 116 -8.99 -4.88 4.29
N ILE A 117 -7.80 -4.46 3.87
CA ILE A 117 -7.56 -3.85 2.56
C ILE A 117 -6.54 -4.71 1.82
N GLY A 118 -6.95 -5.34 0.73
CA GLY A 118 -6.06 -5.99 -0.23
C GLY A 118 -5.86 -5.10 -1.46
N ALA A 119 -4.61 -4.82 -1.83
CA ALA A 119 -4.31 -3.95 -2.96
C ALA A 119 -3.05 -4.37 -3.75
N SER A 120 -2.96 -3.90 -5.00
CA SER A 120 -1.85 -4.16 -5.93
C SER A 120 -1.55 -2.87 -6.74
N THR A 121 -1.69 -2.87 -8.05
CA THR A 121 -1.45 -1.71 -8.91
C THR A 121 -2.41 -0.55 -8.58
N GLY A 122 -1.87 0.66 -8.41
CA GLY A 122 -2.61 1.85 -7.96
C GLY A 122 -3.01 1.84 -6.47
N GLY A 123 -2.79 0.74 -5.75
CA GLY A 123 -3.11 0.56 -4.34
C GLY A 123 -2.41 1.55 -3.40
N PRO A 124 -1.09 1.80 -3.52
CA PRO A 124 -0.37 2.69 -2.61
C PRO A 124 -0.99 4.08 -2.51
N ARG A 125 -1.41 4.66 -3.64
CA ARG A 125 -2.09 5.96 -3.68
C ARG A 125 -3.44 5.97 -2.95
N LEU A 126 -4.21 4.90 -3.11
CA LEU A 126 -5.52 4.78 -2.45
C LEU A 126 -5.33 4.66 -0.94
N ILE A 127 -4.40 3.82 -0.51
CA ILE A 127 -4.09 3.60 0.90
C ILE A 127 -3.55 4.89 1.54
N GLU A 128 -2.66 5.63 0.86
CA GLU A 128 -2.21 6.95 1.33
C GLU A 128 -3.37 7.93 1.51
N LYS A 129 -4.31 7.96 0.56
CA LYS A 129 -5.48 8.83 0.67
C LYS A 129 -6.33 8.45 1.87
N ILE A 130 -6.55 7.15 2.11
CA ILE A 130 -7.26 6.65 3.28
C ILE A 130 -6.53 7.10 4.55
N ALA A 131 -5.24 6.79 4.68
CA ALA A 131 -4.43 7.12 5.86
C ALA A 131 -4.42 8.62 6.20
N LYS A 132 -4.39 9.50 5.19
CA LYS A 132 -4.47 10.97 5.36
C LYS A 132 -5.84 11.47 5.83
N THR A 133 -6.91 10.75 5.50
CA THR A 133 -8.29 11.21 5.77
C THR A 133 -8.87 10.73 7.08
N LEU A 134 -8.27 9.70 7.69
CA LEU A 134 -8.80 9.11 8.92
C LEU A 134 -8.51 10.02 10.13
N PRO A 135 -9.49 10.23 11.02
CA PRO A 135 -9.29 10.97 12.25
C PRO A 135 -8.53 10.13 13.28
N GLU A 136 -7.92 10.79 14.26
CA GLU A 136 -7.16 10.15 15.34
C GLU A 136 -8.02 9.18 16.18
N ASN A 137 -9.31 9.49 16.34
CA ASN A 137 -10.27 8.68 17.09
C ASN A 137 -10.98 7.60 16.25
N TYR A 138 -10.42 7.20 15.10
CA TYR A 138 -11.01 6.14 14.28
C TYR A 138 -11.08 4.82 15.07
N PRO A 139 -12.26 4.16 15.14
CA PRO A 139 -12.50 3.13 16.16
C PRO A 139 -12.03 1.72 15.77
N TYR A 140 -11.70 1.48 14.51
CA TYR A 140 -11.42 0.14 14.01
C TYR A 140 -9.95 -0.01 13.61
N PRO A 141 -9.30 -1.14 13.93
CA PRO A 141 -8.01 -1.47 13.33
C PRO A 141 -8.14 -1.65 11.81
N ILE A 142 -7.11 -1.24 11.08
CA ILE A 142 -7.02 -1.41 9.63
C ILE A 142 -5.81 -2.26 9.31
N CYS A 143 -6.01 -3.40 8.65
CA CYS A 143 -4.93 -4.23 8.14
C CYS A 143 -4.87 -4.12 6.61
N VAL A 144 -3.70 -3.81 6.08
CA VAL A 144 -3.48 -3.55 4.67
C VAL A 144 -2.45 -4.53 4.13
N VAL A 145 -2.80 -5.33 3.14
CA VAL A 145 -1.82 -6.09 2.36
C VAL A 145 -1.76 -5.50 0.96
N GLN A 146 -0.63 -4.87 0.70
CA GLN A 146 -0.28 -4.31 -0.60
C GLN A 146 0.80 -5.20 -1.21
N HIS A 147 0.58 -5.70 -2.43
CA HIS A 147 1.59 -6.50 -3.14
C HIS A 147 2.80 -5.62 -3.46
N MET A 148 3.85 -5.74 -2.64
CA MET A 148 5.11 -5.02 -2.72
C MET A 148 6.25 -5.92 -2.21
N PRO A 149 7.49 -5.72 -2.70
CA PRO A 149 8.64 -6.46 -2.21
C PRO A 149 8.99 -6.11 -0.74
N PRO A 150 9.72 -6.98 -0.01
CA PRO A 150 10.03 -6.80 1.42
C PRO A 150 10.67 -5.45 1.78
N ASN A 151 11.59 -4.92 0.97
CA ASN A 151 12.24 -3.63 1.26
C ASN A 151 11.31 -2.41 1.08
N PHE A 152 10.17 -2.59 0.42
CA PHE A 152 9.23 -1.50 0.10
C PHE A 152 8.11 -1.38 1.13
N THR A 153 7.67 -2.49 1.74
CA THR A 153 6.57 -2.48 2.72
C THR A 153 6.91 -1.69 3.97
N LYS A 154 8.16 -1.80 4.46
CA LYS A 154 8.65 -1.00 5.60
C LYS A 154 8.65 0.49 5.29
N LYS A 155 9.25 0.91 4.16
CA LYS A 155 9.26 2.31 3.71
C LYS A 155 7.86 2.86 3.50
N PHE A 156 6.96 2.03 2.98
CA PHE A 156 5.57 2.41 2.81
C PHE A 156 4.86 2.63 4.16
N ALA A 157 5.07 1.76 5.15
CA ALA A 157 4.52 1.93 6.50
C ALA A 157 5.06 3.21 7.18
N GLU A 158 6.37 3.44 7.12
CA GLU A 158 7.02 4.65 7.65
C GLU A 158 6.44 5.92 7.02
N ARG A 159 6.27 5.89 5.69
CA ARG A 159 5.66 6.98 4.96
C ARG A 159 4.22 7.22 5.38
N LEU A 160 3.38 6.18 5.43
CA LEU A 160 1.99 6.28 5.88
C LEU A 160 1.90 6.84 7.31
N ASN A 161 2.80 6.42 8.19
CA ASN A 161 2.89 6.92 9.56
C ASN A 161 3.16 8.44 9.60
N SER A 162 4.01 8.95 8.69
CA SER A 162 4.31 10.40 8.62
C SER A 162 3.16 11.29 8.16
N ILE A 163 2.14 10.71 7.52
CA ILE A 163 1.00 11.45 6.92
C ILE A 163 -0.35 11.11 7.55
N SER A 164 -0.40 10.16 8.47
CA SER A 164 -1.62 9.73 9.14
C SER A 164 -1.70 10.29 10.56
N LYS A 165 -2.93 10.46 11.06
CA LYS A 165 -3.18 10.69 12.49
C LYS A 165 -3.19 9.38 13.29
N LEU A 166 -3.25 8.24 12.62
CA LEU A 166 -3.22 6.92 13.23
C LEU A 166 -1.79 6.38 13.25
N ASN A 167 -1.49 5.51 14.22
CA ASN A 167 -0.21 4.81 14.25
C ASN A 167 -0.14 3.79 13.11
N VAL A 168 0.87 3.87 12.25
CA VAL A 168 1.06 2.94 11.13
C VAL A 168 2.34 2.14 11.30
N VAL A 169 2.21 0.81 11.27
CA VAL A 169 3.33 -0.12 11.49
C VAL A 169 3.37 -1.20 10.41
N GLU A 170 4.57 -1.68 10.07
CA GLU A 170 4.70 -2.96 9.35
C GLU A 170 4.42 -4.10 10.32
N ALA A 171 3.66 -5.09 9.87
CA ALA A 171 3.26 -6.24 10.67
C ALA A 171 4.50 -7.02 11.16
N ASN A 172 4.46 -7.39 12.44
CA ASN A 172 5.38 -8.35 13.05
C ASN A 172 4.58 -9.48 13.71
N ASN A 173 5.24 -10.61 14.01
CA ASN A 173 4.61 -11.67 14.78
C ASN A 173 4.23 -11.18 16.17
N GLY A 174 2.98 -11.42 16.57
CA GLY A 174 2.44 -10.97 17.86
C GLY A 174 1.94 -9.53 17.88
N GLU A 175 2.07 -8.78 16.78
CA GLU A 175 1.58 -7.41 16.66
C GLU A 175 0.07 -7.35 16.94
N GLU A 176 -0.33 -6.50 17.87
CA GLU A 176 -1.73 -6.42 18.30
C GLU A 176 -2.59 -5.64 17.31
N VAL A 177 -3.74 -6.22 16.96
CA VAL A 177 -4.70 -5.63 16.01
C VAL A 177 -5.72 -4.81 16.78
N VAL A 178 -5.31 -3.60 17.20
CA VAL A 178 -6.07 -2.70 18.08
C VAL A 178 -6.52 -1.42 17.37
N LYS A 179 -7.55 -0.78 17.92
CA LYS A 179 -8.08 0.51 17.44
C LYS A 179 -6.99 1.57 17.30
N GLY A 180 -7.18 2.50 16.36
CA GLY A 180 -6.22 3.58 16.11
C GLY A 180 -4.91 3.15 15.44
N LYS A 181 -4.82 1.90 14.95
CA LYS A 181 -3.63 1.36 14.28
C LYS A 181 -3.95 0.93 12.84
N ILE A 182 -3.03 1.25 11.93
CA ILE A 182 -2.96 0.71 10.58
C ILE A 182 -1.76 -0.25 10.51
N ILE A 183 -2.00 -1.50 10.12
CA ILE A 183 -0.98 -2.55 10.05
C ILE A 183 -0.74 -2.91 8.59
N ILE A 184 0.48 -2.70 8.12
CA ILE A 184 0.90 -3.00 6.74
C ILE A 184 1.52 -4.39 6.71
N GLY A 185 0.99 -5.30 5.89
CA GLY A 185 1.54 -6.63 5.69
C GLY A 185 2.99 -6.57 5.21
N LYS A 186 3.84 -7.42 5.80
CA LYS A 186 5.26 -7.49 5.51
C LYS A 186 5.52 -8.18 4.17
N GLY A 187 6.27 -7.54 3.28
CA GLY A 187 6.59 -8.12 1.97
C GLY A 187 7.39 -9.42 2.12
N GLY A 188 7.10 -10.42 1.28
CA GLY A 188 7.68 -11.76 1.40
C GLY A 188 7.00 -12.68 2.43
N TRP A 189 5.98 -12.19 3.14
CA TRP A 189 5.22 -12.96 4.13
C TRP A 189 3.71 -12.88 3.85
N HIS A 190 2.97 -13.92 4.22
CA HIS A 190 1.51 -13.86 4.32
C HIS A 190 1.11 -13.36 5.71
N LEU A 191 0.12 -12.48 5.75
CA LEU A 191 -0.43 -11.95 6.99
C LEU A 191 -1.63 -12.78 7.42
N HIS A 192 -1.49 -13.49 8.53
CA HIS A 192 -2.57 -14.18 9.22
C HIS A 192 -2.92 -13.47 10.52
N PHE A 193 -4.06 -13.86 11.08
CA PHE A 193 -4.49 -13.43 12.41
C PHE A 193 -4.74 -14.66 13.28
N SER A 194 -4.42 -14.53 14.56
CA SER A 194 -4.75 -15.53 15.59
C SER A 194 -5.21 -14.83 16.85
N LYS A 195 -6.03 -15.54 17.64
CA LYS A 195 -6.43 -15.10 18.96
C LYS A 195 -5.38 -15.55 19.98
N ARG A 196 -4.92 -14.63 20.83
CA ARG A 196 -4.02 -14.93 21.93
C ARG A 196 -4.82 -15.53 23.09
N GLU A 197 -4.41 -16.68 23.60
CA GLU A 197 -5.15 -17.46 24.61
C GLU A 197 -5.37 -16.70 25.92
N ILE A 198 -4.39 -15.90 26.34
CA ILE A 198 -4.36 -15.26 27.67
C ILE A 198 -5.42 -14.17 27.80
N ASP A 199 -5.54 -13.30 26.79
CA ASP A 199 -6.32 -12.06 26.83
C ASP A 199 -7.38 -11.97 25.73
N LYS A 200 -7.50 -13.02 24.89
CA LYS A 200 -8.40 -13.09 23.74
C LYS A 200 -8.11 -12.02 22.67
N THR A 201 -6.97 -11.33 22.74
CA THR A 201 -6.56 -10.28 21.80
C THR A 201 -6.21 -10.88 20.43
N ILE A 202 -6.65 -10.23 19.36
CA ILE A 202 -6.27 -10.62 18.00
C ILE A 202 -4.86 -10.09 17.70
N VAL A 203 -3.97 -10.98 17.24
CA VAL A 203 -2.59 -10.65 16.90
C VAL A 203 -2.24 -11.09 15.48
N CYS A 204 -1.28 -10.40 14.86
CA CYS A 204 -0.70 -10.78 13.58
C CYS A 204 0.18 -12.02 13.71
N LYS A 205 0.05 -12.91 12.74
CA LYS A 205 0.90 -14.09 12.55
C LYS A 205 1.41 -14.12 11.12
N LEU A 206 2.71 -14.04 10.94
CA LEU A 206 3.37 -14.05 9.65
C LEU A 206 3.80 -15.46 9.29
N SER A 207 3.53 -15.86 8.05
CA SER A 207 4.07 -17.10 7.47
C SER A 207 4.90 -16.76 6.22
N PRO A 208 6.05 -17.42 5.99
CA PRO A 208 6.84 -17.15 4.79
C PRO A 208 6.04 -17.48 3.53
N ASN A 209 6.17 -16.65 2.49
CA ASN A 209 5.55 -16.93 1.19
C ASN A 209 6.40 -17.98 0.43
N THR A 210 6.10 -19.26 0.65
CA THR A 210 6.75 -20.38 -0.05
C THR A 210 5.81 -20.97 -1.11
N LYS A 211 6.39 -21.46 -2.22
CA LYS A 211 5.62 -22.11 -3.33
C LYS A 211 4.75 -23.29 -2.88
N SER A 212 4.96 -23.86 -1.70
CA SER A 212 4.18 -24.97 -1.13
C SER A 212 2.90 -24.55 -0.40
N PHE A 213 2.67 -23.25 -0.18
CA PHE A 213 1.47 -22.74 0.48
C PHE A 213 0.88 -21.55 -0.30
N PRO A 214 0.16 -21.79 -1.41
CA PRO A 214 -0.57 -20.74 -2.11
C PRO A 214 -1.84 -20.40 -1.31
N LYS A 215 -1.67 -19.80 -0.12
CA LYS A 215 -2.79 -19.26 0.65
C LYS A 215 -2.99 -17.81 0.28
N SER A 216 -4.25 -17.35 0.35
CA SER A 216 -4.60 -15.95 0.14
C SER A 216 -3.71 -15.05 1.02
N PRO A 217 -3.24 -13.89 0.52
CA PRO A 217 -2.30 -13.03 1.22
C PRO A 217 -2.79 -12.51 2.58
N ILE A 218 -4.11 -12.61 2.82
CA ILE A 218 -4.76 -12.42 4.10
C ILE A 218 -5.64 -13.64 4.38
N THR A 219 -5.50 -14.26 5.55
CA THR A 219 -6.47 -15.25 6.05
C THR A 219 -6.67 -15.12 7.56
N PHE A 220 -7.92 -15.13 8.00
CA PHE A 220 -8.27 -15.32 9.40
C PHE A 220 -8.34 -16.83 9.68
N ASN A 221 -7.49 -17.34 10.57
CA ASN A 221 -7.76 -18.61 11.22
C ASN A 221 -8.62 -18.31 12.45
N GLY A 222 -9.87 -17.94 12.21
CA GLY A 222 -10.90 -18.04 13.25
C GLY A 222 -11.26 -19.51 13.36
N ASP A 223 -11.35 -20.00 14.59
CA ASP A 223 -11.74 -21.37 14.93
C ASP A 223 -12.76 -21.94 13.94
N LYS A 224 -12.37 -23.01 13.24
CA LYS A 224 -13.39 -23.95 12.80
C LYS A 224 -13.94 -24.61 14.07
N PRO A 225 -15.26 -24.72 14.25
CA PRO A 225 -15.81 -25.57 15.30
C PRO A 225 -15.30 -27.00 15.19
#